data_AF-A0A559S169-F1
#
_entry.id   AF-A0A559S169-F1
#
_cell.length_a   1.000
_cell.length_b   1.000
_cell.length_c   1.000
_cell.angle_alpha   90.00
_cell.angle_beta   90.00
_cell.angle_gamma   90.00
#
_symmetry.space_group_name_H-M   'P 1'
#
loop_
_entity.id
_entity.type
_entity.pdbx_description
1 polymer ?
#
loop_
_entity_poly.entity_id
_entity_poly.type
_entity_poly.pdbx_seq_one_letter_code
_entity_poly.pdbx_strand_id
1 'polypeptide(L)'
;MKRLQLFLYFLTVSSFVFANDTTLTPSTFTTANLNAIANGSTITLSAGNYTLTSTLISVWSSGSKSNVSFIGNGNVIMDATNAGDIKDNKMDFVSWSNLTLKNINFRNVQILITSCSNTTLDGIKVYDQKYNSNNLPSVNNSSSPKKAAEWSLRVVDGANNVIKNCTIEWPSTSEPGKGLKVNDGDNHHFLNNSITGNLVMGMNIITTKKDTNSINPITNHVVNGGQIIRTVSTTYSGTEWEDHGLYLHNVANITVTGVTFDGWSDRPSGHGIKLKGVQNVEIRSSTFKNIGGIIIREASNWEDVNDHIWIHNNSFEDYGINAFGISGPAIRESIVIEKNNIRGGTIELKNEAPSQINDFNTLANKAGGVYNNCTSAMIDIKSGINNSSNGINCTISLSVNDILFKNIRVYPNPLNNQLNIDLGNNHRINKIELVNLNGKLILNKSIKSDDKKMSFNLNKHQLSSGVYFLNLSTGKTTKSFKIIKN
;
A
#
# COMPACT_ATOMS: atom_id res chain seq x y z
N MET A 1 -6.18 -20.84 80.59
CA MET A 1 -5.68 -21.21 79.25
C MET A 1 -6.67 -20.69 78.20
N LYS A 2 -6.43 -19.49 77.65
CA LYS A 2 -7.24 -18.90 76.56
C LYS A 2 -6.59 -19.29 75.23
N ARG A 3 -7.37 -19.90 74.33
CA ARG A 3 -6.94 -20.32 72.99
C ARG A 3 -6.65 -19.10 72.11
N LEU A 4 -5.44 -19.05 71.57
CA LEU A 4 -4.98 -18.06 70.61
C LEU A 4 -5.46 -18.49 69.21
N GLN A 5 -6.36 -17.72 68.59
CA GLN A 5 -6.70 -17.86 67.17
C GLN A 5 -5.64 -17.13 66.35
N LEU A 6 -4.89 -17.89 65.55
CA LEU A 6 -3.88 -17.40 64.63
C LEU A 6 -4.59 -16.92 63.36
N PHE A 7 -4.61 -15.60 63.12
CA PHE A 7 -5.06 -15.03 61.84
C PHE A 7 -3.93 -15.17 60.81
N LEU A 8 -4.11 -16.06 59.83
CA LEU A 8 -3.29 -16.12 58.62
C LEU A 8 -3.62 -14.90 57.76
N TYR A 9 -2.70 -13.95 57.65
CA TYR A 9 -2.76 -12.92 56.61
C TYR A 9 -2.43 -13.59 55.28
N PHE A 10 -3.45 -13.78 54.43
CA PHE A 10 -3.24 -14.01 53.01
C PHE A 10 -2.63 -12.73 52.42
N LEU A 11 -1.36 -12.80 52.04
CA LEU A 11 -0.75 -11.82 51.14
C LEU A 11 -1.44 -11.98 49.79
N THR A 12 -2.44 -11.15 49.52
CA THR A 12 -2.97 -11.00 48.17
C THR A 12 -1.86 -10.38 47.34
N VAL A 13 -1.34 -11.15 46.38
CA VAL A 13 -0.53 -10.60 45.29
C VAL A 13 -1.44 -9.63 44.57
N SER A 14 -1.30 -8.33 44.85
CA SER A 14 -1.95 -7.29 44.08
C SER A 14 -1.52 -7.47 42.63
N SER A 15 -2.46 -7.87 41.78
CA SER A 15 -2.34 -7.74 40.34
C SER A 15 -1.93 -6.29 40.07
N PHE A 16 -0.71 -6.10 39.58
CA PHE A 16 -0.28 -4.80 39.08
C PHE A 16 -1.23 -4.44 37.93
N VAL A 17 -2.19 -3.58 38.21
CA VAL A 17 -2.92 -2.85 37.17
C VAL A 17 -1.90 -1.90 36.59
N PHE A 18 -1.36 -2.24 35.41
CA PHE A 18 -0.45 -1.36 34.71
C PHE A 18 -1.15 -0.03 34.43
N ALA A 19 -0.46 1.07 34.69
CA ALA A 19 -0.90 2.40 34.29
C ALA A 19 -1.18 2.40 32.77
N ASN A 20 -2.15 3.21 32.36
CA ASN A 20 -2.59 3.32 30.96
C ASN A 20 -1.46 3.75 29.99
N ASP A 21 -0.30 4.17 30.51
CA ASP A 21 0.91 4.50 29.74
C ASP A 21 2.11 3.71 30.30
N THR A 22 2.61 2.74 29.51
CA THR A 22 3.80 1.95 29.86
C THR A 22 4.89 2.13 28.80
N THR A 23 6.15 2.31 29.22
CA THR A 23 7.28 2.37 28.30
C THR A 23 8.06 1.05 28.32
N LEU A 24 8.23 0.42 27.15
CA LEU A 24 9.09 -0.75 27.00
C LEU A 24 10.36 -0.37 26.24
N THR A 25 11.51 -0.81 26.75
CA THR A 25 12.83 -0.72 26.12
C THR A 25 13.22 -2.10 25.59
N PRO A 26 14.31 -2.24 24.80
CA PRO A 26 14.78 -3.56 24.38
C PRO A 26 14.98 -4.55 25.54
N SER A 27 15.46 -4.08 26.69
CA SER A 27 15.70 -4.93 27.87
C SER A 27 14.41 -5.28 28.63
N THR A 28 13.36 -4.49 28.51
CA THR A 28 12.07 -4.74 29.20
C THR A 28 11.01 -5.32 28.28
N PHE A 29 11.33 -5.59 27.01
CA PHE A 29 10.45 -6.28 26.07
C PHE A 29 10.47 -7.80 26.29
N THR A 30 9.88 -8.21 27.41
CA THR A 30 9.87 -9.60 27.88
C THR A 30 8.47 -10.20 27.80
N THR A 31 8.39 -11.53 27.83
CA THR A 31 7.10 -12.25 27.86
C THR A 31 6.23 -11.82 29.05
N ALA A 32 6.82 -11.60 30.21
CA ALA A 32 6.12 -11.15 31.41
C ALA A 32 5.44 -9.78 31.20
N ASN A 33 6.17 -8.81 30.64
CA ASN A 33 5.62 -7.48 30.40
C ASN A 33 4.59 -7.46 29.27
N LEU A 34 4.78 -8.26 28.22
CA LEU A 34 3.80 -8.40 27.14
C LEU A 34 2.51 -9.07 27.60
N ASN A 35 2.59 -10.10 28.45
CA ASN A 35 1.42 -10.76 29.03
C ASN A 35 0.62 -9.85 29.97
N ALA A 36 1.26 -8.84 30.55
CA ALA A 36 0.61 -7.91 31.47
C ALA A 36 -0.12 -6.74 30.78
N ILE A 37 -0.03 -6.64 29.44
CA ILE A 37 -0.73 -5.61 28.68
C ILE A 37 -2.24 -5.84 28.78
N ALA A 38 -2.95 -4.82 29.26
CA ALA A 38 -4.39 -4.85 29.42
C ALA A 38 -5.11 -4.14 28.26
N ASN A 39 -6.44 -4.23 28.25
CA ASN A 39 -7.26 -3.40 27.37
C ASN A 39 -7.09 -1.92 27.73
N GLY A 40 -7.15 -1.05 26.73
CA GLY A 40 -6.99 0.40 26.93
C GLY A 40 -5.53 0.86 27.10
N SER A 41 -4.56 -0.05 27.12
CA SER A 41 -3.16 0.31 27.33
C SER A 41 -2.56 1.03 26.13
N THR A 42 -1.83 2.10 26.42
CA THR A 42 -0.88 2.71 25.48
C THR A 42 0.54 2.35 25.89
N ILE A 43 1.26 1.74 24.96
CA ILE A 43 2.63 1.25 25.14
C ILE A 43 3.55 2.09 24.27
N THR A 44 4.43 2.86 24.91
CA THR A 44 5.52 3.56 24.22
C THR A 44 6.72 2.63 24.07
N LEU A 45 7.27 2.53 22.87
CA LEU A 45 8.46 1.75 22.58
C LEU A 45 9.65 2.70 22.41
N SER A 46 10.63 2.58 23.30
CA SER A 46 11.87 3.37 23.22
C SER A 46 12.68 2.99 21.99
N ALA A 47 13.45 3.93 21.44
CA ALA A 47 14.36 3.62 20.33
C ALA A 47 15.31 2.47 20.69
N GLY A 48 15.60 1.60 19.72
CA GLY A 48 16.51 0.49 19.92
C GLY A 48 16.20 -0.71 19.02
N ASN A 49 17.09 -1.71 19.08
CA ASN A 49 16.90 -2.99 18.43
C ASN A 49 16.38 -4.01 19.45
N TYR A 50 15.20 -4.57 19.16
CA TYR A 50 14.48 -5.55 19.95
C TYR A 50 14.69 -6.91 19.28
N THR A 51 15.50 -7.77 19.88
CA THR A 51 15.69 -9.13 19.38
C THR A 51 14.44 -9.95 19.65
N LEU A 52 13.75 -10.34 18.59
CA LEU A 52 12.54 -11.14 18.67
C LEU A 52 12.86 -12.61 18.50
N THR A 53 12.39 -13.42 19.44
CA THR A 53 12.25 -14.87 19.28
C THR A 53 10.83 -15.19 18.79
N SER A 54 10.61 -16.38 18.25
CA SER A 54 9.27 -16.85 17.87
C SER A 54 8.29 -16.81 19.06
N THR A 55 8.78 -17.07 20.29
CA THR A 55 8.00 -16.93 21.52
C THR A 55 7.57 -15.48 21.79
N LEU A 56 8.49 -14.51 21.68
CA LEU A 56 8.13 -13.09 21.89
C LEU A 56 7.13 -12.59 20.85
N ILE A 57 7.29 -13.00 19.59
CA ILE A 57 6.35 -12.68 18.51
C ILE A 57 4.95 -13.19 18.86
N SER A 58 4.84 -14.47 19.20
CA SER A 58 3.57 -15.10 19.54
C SER A 58 2.92 -14.46 20.77
N VAL A 59 3.69 -14.20 21.84
CA VAL A 59 3.17 -13.58 23.06
C VAL A 59 2.68 -12.17 22.82
N TRP A 60 3.41 -11.36 22.04
CA TRP A 60 3.04 -9.96 21.77
C TRP A 60 1.66 -9.83 21.13
N SER A 61 1.36 -10.67 20.13
CA SER A 61 0.09 -10.63 19.42
C SER A 61 -1.01 -11.51 20.03
N SER A 62 -0.74 -12.18 21.15
CA SER A 62 -1.64 -13.16 21.76
C SER A 62 -2.87 -12.58 22.44
N GLY A 63 -3.91 -13.42 22.54
CA GLY A 63 -5.21 -13.11 23.12
C GLY A 63 -6.05 -12.22 22.21
N SER A 64 -7.20 -11.78 22.72
CA SER A 64 -8.02 -10.72 22.13
C SER A 64 -7.99 -9.54 23.07
N LYS A 65 -7.61 -8.36 22.57
CA LYS A 65 -7.56 -7.12 23.35
C LYS A 65 -8.27 -6.00 22.62
N SER A 66 -8.71 -5.00 23.37
CA SER A 66 -9.39 -3.81 22.87
C SER A 66 -8.67 -2.54 23.28
N ASN A 67 -8.67 -1.53 22.40
CA ASN A 67 -8.13 -0.20 22.65
C ASN A 67 -6.64 -0.20 23.05
N VAL A 68 -5.83 -1.02 22.40
CA VAL A 68 -4.40 -1.13 22.70
C VAL A 68 -3.57 -0.41 21.63
N SER A 69 -2.63 0.43 22.06
CA SER A 69 -1.74 1.16 21.16
C SER A 69 -0.29 0.83 21.45
N PHE A 70 0.50 0.52 20.41
CA PHE A 70 1.96 0.44 20.46
C PHE A 70 2.55 1.57 19.62
N ILE A 71 3.31 2.45 20.26
CA ILE A 71 3.78 3.70 19.67
C ILE A 71 5.31 3.74 19.74
N GLY A 72 5.95 3.64 18.58
CA GLY A 72 7.37 3.92 18.41
C GLY A 72 7.64 5.35 17.95
N ASN A 73 8.92 5.63 17.73
CA ASN A 73 9.41 6.93 17.24
C ASN A 73 10.09 6.84 15.86
N GLY A 74 9.92 5.73 15.14
CA GLY A 74 10.57 5.45 13.86
C GLY A 74 11.97 4.84 13.97
N ASN A 75 12.55 4.79 15.18
CA ASN A 75 13.85 4.16 15.48
C ASN A 75 13.70 2.89 16.34
N VAL A 76 12.50 2.34 16.42
CA VAL A 76 12.20 1.05 17.05
C VAL A 76 12.36 -0.02 15.99
N ILE A 77 13.27 -0.97 16.18
CA ILE A 77 13.50 -2.08 15.26
C ILE A 77 13.15 -3.39 15.97
N MET A 78 12.10 -4.05 15.51
CA MET A 78 11.65 -5.37 15.92
C MET A 78 12.30 -6.40 15.00
N ASP A 79 13.37 -7.05 15.47
CA ASP A 79 14.27 -7.85 14.63
C ASP A 79 14.13 -9.36 14.90
N ALA A 80 13.52 -10.06 13.95
CA ALA A 80 13.34 -11.51 13.97
C ALA A 80 14.31 -12.25 13.02
N THR A 81 15.40 -11.62 12.59
CA THR A 81 16.34 -12.24 11.63
C THR A 81 17.04 -13.50 12.15
N ASN A 82 17.06 -13.71 13.47
CA ASN A 82 17.61 -14.89 14.14
C ASN A 82 16.52 -15.92 14.52
N ALA A 83 15.24 -15.64 14.28
CA ALA A 83 14.12 -16.49 14.67
C ALA A 83 13.65 -17.45 13.56
N GLY A 84 14.29 -17.43 12.39
CA GLY A 84 13.97 -18.29 11.24
C GLY A 84 13.56 -17.49 10.01
N ASP A 85 12.89 -18.14 9.08
CA ASP A 85 12.32 -17.49 7.90
C ASP A 85 11.06 -16.71 8.27
N ILE A 86 10.66 -15.75 7.44
CA ILE A 86 9.45 -14.94 7.63
C ILE A 86 8.19 -15.79 7.91
N LYS A 87 8.10 -16.99 7.33
CA LYS A 87 6.97 -17.92 7.51
C LYS A 87 6.82 -18.42 8.95
N ASP A 88 7.90 -18.37 9.74
CA ASP A 88 7.96 -18.79 11.14
C ASP A 88 7.75 -17.60 12.09
N ASN A 89 7.97 -16.38 11.59
CA ASN A 89 7.93 -15.12 12.35
C ASN A 89 6.59 -14.39 12.17
N LYS A 90 5.49 -15.10 12.44
CA LYS A 90 4.11 -14.62 12.24
C LYS A 90 3.58 -13.91 13.48
N MET A 91 3.46 -12.59 13.38
CA MET A 91 2.79 -11.75 14.37
C MET A 91 1.32 -11.60 14.00
N ASP A 92 0.46 -12.44 14.57
CA ASP A 92 -0.96 -12.48 14.25
C ASP A 92 -1.80 -11.97 15.42
N PHE A 93 -2.40 -10.79 15.25
CA PHE A 93 -3.39 -10.25 16.17
C PHE A 93 -4.76 -10.81 15.81
N VAL A 94 -5.33 -11.63 16.69
CA VAL A 94 -6.60 -12.34 16.41
C VAL A 94 -7.75 -11.73 17.22
N SER A 95 -8.76 -11.21 16.53
CA SER A 95 -9.97 -10.62 17.12
C SER A 95 -9.68 -9.42 18.04
N TRP A 96 -8.67 -8.62 17.71
CA TRP A 96 -8.42 -7.35 18.41
C TRP A 96 -9.35 -6.25 17.87
N SER A 97 -9.69 -5.28 18.72
CA SER A 97 -10.46 -4.10 18.33
C SER A 97 -9.74 -2.82 18.72
N ASN A 98 -9.78 -1.80 17.86
CA ASN A 98 -9.11 -0.52 18.09
C ASN A 98 -7.60 -0.69 18.40
N LEU A 99 -6.91 -1.61 17.72
CA LEU A 99 -5.46 -1.78 17.80
C LEU A 99 -4.76 -0.66 17.04
N THR A 100 -3.69 -0.08 17.59
CA THR A 100 -2.80 0.82 16.85
C THR A 100 -1.36 0.33 16.91
N LEU A 101 -0.71 0.15 15.76
CA LEU A 101 0.75 0.04 15.65
C LEU A 101 1.28 1.26 14.89
N LYS A 102 2.15 2.04 15.53
CA LYS A 102 2.60 3.32 14.96
C LYS A 102 4.10 3.51 15.01
N ASN A 103 4.71 3.86 13.88
CA ASN A 103 6.13 4.22 13.76
C ASN A 103 7.10 3.15 14.31
N ILE A 104 6.85 1.89 13.97
CA ILE A 104 7.67 0.72 14.35
C ILE A 104 8.22 0.06 13.09
N ASN A 105 9.50 -0.28 13.10
CA ASN A 105 10.12 -1.03 12.02
C ASN A 105 10.20 -2.51 12.39
N PHE A 106 9.84 -3.39 11.47
CA PHE A 106 9.79 -4.84 11.60
C PHE A 106 10.74 -5.46 10.57
N ARG A 107 11.75 -6.16 11.07
CA ARG A 107 12.74 -6.85 10.25
C ARG A 107 12.48 -8.35 10.29
N ASN A 108 12.25 -8.96 9.14
CA ASN A 108 11.96 -10.39 9.01
C ASN A 108 10.73 -10.89 9.80
N VAL A 109 9.66 -10.09 9.84
CA VAL A 109 8.39 -10.40 10.53
C VAL A 109 7.23 -10.30 9.54
N GLN A 110 6.37 -11.32 9.52
CA GLN A 110 5.07 -11.25 8.85
C GLN A 110 4.02 -10.71 9.83
N ILE A 111 3.28 -9.68 9.42
CA ILE A 111 2.21 -9.09 10.23
C ILE A 111 0.87 -9.58 9.72
N LEU A 112 0.03 -10.10 10.61
CA LEU A 112 -1.35 -10.48 10.35
C LEU A 112 -2.28 -9.77 11.32
N ILE A 113 -3.42 -9.30 10.81
CA ILE A 113 -4.56 -8.89 11.62
C ILE A 113 -5.75 -9.75 11.21
N THR A 114 -6.11 -10.70 12.06
CA THR A 114 -7.15 -11.70 11.79
C THR A 114 -8.42 -11.33 12.55
N SER A 115 -9.54 -11.19 11.85
CA SER A 115 -10.85 -10.79 12.39
C SER A 115 -10.79 -9.54 13.26
N CYS A 116 -9.84 -8.64 12.96
CA CYS A 116 -9.64 -7.41 13.71
C CYS A 116 -10.54 -6.30 13.20
N SER A 117 -10.98 -5.41 14.10
CA SER A 117 -11.80 -4.26 13.74
C SER A 117 -11.17 -2.94 14.18
N ASN A 118 -11.37 -1.89 13.37
CA ASN A 118 -10.87 -0.54 13.64
C ASN A 118 -9.36 -0.49 13.93
N THR A 119 -8.57 -1.38 13.31
CA THR A 119 -7.12 -1.43 13.53
C THR A 119 -6.41 -0.40 12.66
N THR A 120 -5.43 0.31 13.23
CA THR A 120 -4.59 1.25 12.50
C THR A 120 -3.13 0.81 12.51
N LEU A 121 -2.57 0.59 11.32
CA LEU A 121 -1.13 0.49 11.11
C LEU A 121 -0.66 1.79 10.47
N ASP A 122 0.15 2.58 11.16
CA ASP A 122 0.55 3.93 10.72
C ASP A 122 2.07 4.11 10.76
N GLY A 123 2.67 4.35 9.60
CA GLY A 123 4.11 4.65 9.54
C GLY A 123 5.01 3.47 9.91
N ILE A 124 4.52 2.23 9.80
CA ILE A 124 5.36 1.04 10.04
C ILE A 124 6.22 0.72 8.81
N LYS A 125 7.40 0.13 9.04
CA LYS A 125 8.24 -0.43 7.97
C LYS A 125 8.38 -1.93 8.14
N VAL A 126 8.13 -2.72 7.10
CA VAL A 126 8.33 -4.19 7.08
C VAL A 126 9.38 -4.49 6.00
N TYR A 127 10.54 -5.05 6.38
CA TYR A 127 11.71 -5.14 5.48
C TYR A 127 12.70 -6.26 5.84
N ASP A 128 13.71 -6.46 4.98
CA ASP A 128 14.73 -7.52 5.04
C ASP A 128 14.16 -8.90 5.39
N GLN A 129 13.10 -9.28 4.68
CA GLN A 129 12.46 -10.57 4.83
C GLN A 129 13.38 -11.69 4.34
N LYS A 130 13.51 -12.76 5.14
CA LYS A 130 14.23 -13.97 4.77
C LYS A 130 13.20 -15.04 4.41
N TYR A 131 13.32 -15.59 3.21
CA TYR A 131 12.43 -16.64 2.76
C TYR A 131 13.20 -17.63 1.88
N ASN A 132 13.06 -18.92 2.19
CA ASN A 132 13.58 -20.02 1.38
C ASN A 132 12.48 -21.08 1.20
N SER A 133 11.98 -21.22 -0.02
CA SER A 133 10.90 -22.17 -0.33
C SER A 133 11.33 -23.64 -0.26
N ASN A 134 12.64 -23.94 -0.33
CA ASN A 134 13.16 -25.30 -0.21
C ASN A 134 12.95 -25.92 1.18
N ASN A 135 12.68 -25.08 2.19
CA ASN A 135 12.39 -25.52 3.56
C ASN A 135 10.90 -25.82 3.78
N LEU A 136 10.06 -25.83 2.74
CA LEU A 136 8.67 -26.27 2.86
C LEU A 136 8.63 -27.80 2.89
N PRO A 137 7.96 -28.43 3.87
CA PRO A 137 7.72 -29.87 3.80
C PRO A 137 6.98 -30.15 2.49
N SER A 138 7.32 -31.25 1.83
CA SER A 138 6.87 -31.69 0.49
C SER A 138 5.36 -31.87 0.31
N VAL A 139 4.56 -31.36 1.25
CA VAL A 139 3.10 -31.52 1.36
C VAL A 139 2.32 -30.68 0.35
N ASN A 140 2.95 -29.67 -0.28
CA ASN A 140 2.32 -28.95 -1.37
C ASN A 140 3.10 -29.22 -2.65
N ASN A 141 2.58 -30.14 -3.45
CA ASN A 141 2.94 -30.46 -4.83
C ASN A 141 2.60 -29.26 -5.76
N SER A 142 3.03 -28.07 -5.36
CA SER A 142 2.80 -26.80 -6.02
C SER A 142 3.91 -26.63 -7.03
N SER A 143 3.65 -27.05 -8.27
CA SER A 143 4.54 -26.87 -9.43
C SER A 143 4.86 -25.40 -9.77
N SER A 144 4.35 -24.43 -9.00
CA SER A 144 4.51 -23.00 -9.29
C SER A 144 5.12 -22.24 -8.10
N PRO A 145 6.34 -21.70 -8.24
CA PRO A 145 7.07 -21.05 -7.15
C PRO A 145 6.36 -19.81 -6.56
N LYS A 146 5.58 -19.07 -7.36
CA LYS A 146 4.73 -17.96 -6.86
C LYS A 146 3.73 -18.34 -5.78
N LYS A 147 3.28 -19.60 -5.70
CA LYS A 147 2.34 -20.03 -4.66
C LYS A 147 3.03 -20.17 -3.31
N ALA A 148 4.30 -20.55 -3.30
CA ALA A 148 5.10 -20.70 -2.09
C ALA A 148 5.49 -19.34 -1.49
N ALA A 149 5.68 -18.30 -2.31
CA ALA A 149 6.08 -16.97 -1.85
C ALA A 149 5.18 -16.41 -0.73
N GLU A 150 5.82 -15.88 0.30
CA GLU A 150 5.17 -15.37 1.51
C GLU A 150 4.73 -13.91 1.41
N TRP A 151 3.69 -13.57 2.17
CA TRP A 151 3.19 -12.19 2.29
C TRP A 151 3.92 -11.43 3.41
N SER A 152 4.15 -10.14 3.26
CA SER A 152 4.69 -9.31 4.35
C SER A 152 3.61 -8.92 5.35
N LEU A 153 2.43 -8.58 4.83
CA LEU A 153 1.29 -8.10 5.62
C LEU A 153 0.00 -8.78 5.16
N ARG A 154 -0.83 -9.22 6.11
CA ARG A 154 -2.15 -9.79 5.82
C ARG A 154 -3.24 -9.17 6.70
N VAL A 155 -4.32 -8.76 6.08
CA VAL A 155 -5.62 -8.55 6.72
C VAL A 155 -6.43 -9.80 6.43
N VAL A 156 -6.91 -10.49 7.46
CA VAL A 156 -7.68 -11.72 7.32
C VAL A 156 -9.01 -11.50 8.01
N ASP A 157 -10.02 -11.08 7.26
CA ASP A 157 -11.35 -10.73 7.76
C ASP A 157 -11.37 -9.51 8.69
N GLY A 158 -12.56 -9.16 9.18
CA GLY A 158 -12.78 -8.03 10.08
C GLY A 158 -13.31 -6.80 9.35
N ALA A 159 -13.21 -5.61 9.97
CA ALA A 159 -13.80 -4.41 9.40
C ALA A 159 -13.05 -3.12 9.77
N ASN A 160 -13.14 -2.10 8.92
CA ASN A 160 -12.69 -0.74 9.24
C ASN A 160 -11.18 -0.60 9.56
N ASN A 161 -10.35 -1.50 9.04
CA ASN A 161 -8.90 -1.46 9.24
C ASN A 161 -8.25 -0.43 8.31
N VAL A 162 -7.30 0.35 8.85
CA VAL A 162 -6.58 1.40 8.14
C VAL A 162 -5.09 1.10 8.17
N ILE A 163 -4.48 0.95 6.99
CA ILE A 163 -3.04 0.80 6.83
C ILE A 163 -2.55 2.02 6.07
N LYS A 164 -1.75 2.87 6.71
CA LYS A 164 -1.36 4.16 6.14
C LYS A 164 0.09 4.54 6.39
N ASN A 165 0.68 5.25 5.43
CA ASN A 165 2.06 5.72 5.48
C ASN A 165 3.10 4.60 5.70
N CYS A 166 2.74 3.34 5.42
CA CYS A 166 3.58 2.19 5.68
C CYS A 166 4.52 1.90 4.51
N THR A 167 5.68 1.33 4.82
CA THR A 167 6.62 0.82 3.83
C THR A 167 6.72 -0.69 3.95
N ILE A 168 6.46 -1.42 2.88
CA ILE A 168 6.62 -2.86 2.75
C ILE A 168 7.68 -3.09 1.68
N GLU A 169 8.83 -3.64 2.06
CA GLU A 169 9.99 -3.79 1.20
C GLU A 169 10.44 -5.25 1.15
N TRP A 170 10.49 -5.83 -0.05
CA TRP A 170 11.02 -7.17 -0.26
C TRP A 170 12.44 -7.12 -0.85
N PRO A 171 13.44 -7.73 -0.19
CA PRO A 171 14.84 -7.58 -0.60
C PRO A 171 15.11 -8.26 -1.96
N SER A 172 15.99 -7.67 -2.77
CA SER A 172 16.41 -8.22 -4.06
C SER A 172 17.28 -9.47 -3.96
N THR A 173 17.85 -9.71 -2.79
CA THR A 173 18.79 -10.80 -2.48
C THR A 173 18.11 -12.08 -2.00
N SER A 174 16.80 -12.08 -1.78
CA SER A 174 16.04 -13.27 -1.40
C SER A 174 15.16 -13.77 -2.56
N GLU A 175 14.59 -14.97 -2.40
CA GLU A 175 13.42 -15.38 -3.19
C GLU A 175 12.36 -14.27 -3.15
N PRO A 176 11.64 -14.04 -4.27
CA PRO A 176 10.63 -12.98 -4.32
C PRO A 176 9.44 -13.32 -3.42
N GLY A 177 8.88 -12.28 -2.80
CA GLY A 177 7.74 -12.40 -1.90
C GLY A 177 6.55 -11.62 -2.37
N LYS A 178 5.62 -11.35 -1.45
CA LYS A 178 4.39 -10.62 -1.73
C LYS A 178 4.21 -9.51 -0.72
N GLY A 179 3.62 -8.40 -1.16
CA GLY A 179 3.45 -7.22 -0.32
C GLY A 179 2.33 -7.39 0.70
N LEU A 180 1.09 -7.08 0.30
CA LEU A 180 -0.07 -7.00 1.19
C LEU A 180 -1.26 -7.81 0.68
N LYS A 181 -1.83 -8.69 1.52
CA LYS A 181 -3.07 -9.41 1.21
C LYS A 181 -4.24 -9.01 2.10
N VAL A 182 -5.43 -8.93 1.53
CA VAL A 182 -6.72 -8.91 2.21
C VAL A 182 -7.45 -10.19 1.86
N ASN A 183 -7.78 -10.97 2.88
CA ASN A 183 -8.58 -12.19 2.81
C ASN A 183 -9.89 -11.89 3.51
N ASP A 184 -10.93 -11.52 2.78
CA ASP A 184 -12.22 -11.11 3.37
C ASP A 184 -12.15 -9.84 4.25
N GLY A 185 -13.32 -9.41 4.76
CA GLY A 185 -13.49 -8.22 5.59
C GLY A 185 -13.81 -6.96 4.78
N ASP A 186 -14.57 -6.03 5.39
CA ASP A 186 -15.12 -4.85 4.71
C ASP A 186 -14.49 -3.54 5.19
N ASN A 187 -14.62 -2.51 4.36
CA ASN A 187 -14.26 -1.12 4.67
C ASN A 187 -12.79 -0.96 5.09
N HIS A 188 -11.87 -1.60 4.38
CA HIS A 188 -10.42 -1.46 4.61
C HIS A 188 -9.79 -0.36 3.75
N HIS A 189 -8.96 0.48 4.37
CA HIS A 189 -8.39 1.68 3.75
C HIS A 189 -6.86 1.60 3.74
N PHE A 190 -6.28 1.76 2.55
CA PHE A 190 -4.85 1.66 2.28
C PHE A 190 -4.35 3.00 1.74
N LEU A 191 -3.69 3.79 2.58
CA LEU A 191 -3.44 5.21 2.30
C LEU A 191 -1.94 5.54 2.28
N ASN A 192 -1.42 6.02 1.15
CA ASN A 192 -0.03 6.47 1.00
C ASN A 192 1.01 5.41 1.39
N ASN A 193 0.75 4.15 1.08
CA ASN A 193 1.68 3.05 1.35
C ASN A 193 2.70 2.88 0.21
N SER A 194 3.89 2.40 0.55
CA SER A 194 4.93 2.03 -0.40
C SER A 194 5.17 0.54 -0.34
N ILE A 195 4.79 -0.19 -1.39
CA ILE A 195 5.05 -1.62 -1.54
C ILE A 195 6.07 -1.80 -2.65
N THR A 196 7.29 -2.23 -2.32
CA THR A 196 8.41 -2.22 -3.28
C THR A 196 9.30 -3.45 -3.17
N GLY A 197 10.00 -3.79 -4.25
CA GLY A 197 11.13 -4.71 -4.22
C GLY A 197 10.93 -5.95 -5.09
N ASN A 198 11.61 -7.05 -4.74
CA ASN A 198 11.53 -8.31 -5.47
C ASN A 198 10.21 -9.02 -5.20
N LEU A 199 9.18 -8.62 -5.94
CA LEU A 199 7.80 -9.02 -5.71
C LEU A 199 7.31 -10.03 -6.76
N VAL A 200 6.64 -11.06 -6.28
CA VAL A 200 5.70 -11.86 -7.06
C VAL A 200 4.40 -11.08 -7.27
N MET A 201 3.89 -10.46 -6.21
CA MET A 201 2.61 -9.75 -6.19
C MET A 201 2.70 -8.56 -5.24
N GLY A 202 2.17 -7.41 -5.65
CA GLY A 202 2.20 -6.20 -4.82
C GLY A 202 1.12 -6.27 -3.74
N MET A 203 -0.13 -6.34 -4.18
CA MET A 203 -1.31 -6.32 -3.32
C MET A 203 -2.42 -7.22 -3.87
N ASN A 204 -3.18 -7.86 -3.00
CA ASN A 204 -4.33 -8.68 -3.38
C ASN A 204 -5.49 -8.45 -2.42
N ILE A 205 -6.64 -8.09 -2.95
CA ILE A 205 -7.89 -7.93 -2.21
C ILE A 205 -8.87 -8.94 -2.77
N ILE A 206 -9.25 -9.92 -1.94
CA ILE A 206 -10.00 -11.08 -2.39
C ILE A 206 -11.04 -11.53 -1.36
N THR A 207 -12.25 -11.82 -1.86
CA THR A 207 -13.25 -12.60 -1.13
C THR A 207 -12.87 -14.08 -1.17
N THR A 208 -12.70 -14.70 -0.01
CA THR A 208 -12.44 -16.14 0.11
C THR A 208 -13.58 -16.93 0.77
N LYS A 209 -14.49 -16.26 1.48
CA LYS A 209 -15.75 -16.86 1.95
C LYS A 209 -16.69 -17.09 0.77
N LYS A 210 -17.14 -18.34 0.61
CA LYS A 210 -18.18 -18.72 -0.34
C LYS A 210 -19.42 -19.13 0.44
N ASP A 211 -20.56 -18.48 0.20
CA ASP A 211 -21.84 -19.02 0.61
C ASP A 211 -22.28 -20.06 -0.43
N THR A 212 -23.10 -21.03 -0.03
CA THR A 212 -23.34 -22.27 -0.78
C THR A 212 -23.85 -22.10 -2.21
N ASN A 213 -24.26 -20.90 -2.65
CA ASN A 213 -24.66 -20.57 -4.02
C ASN A 213 -24.39 -19.10 -4.43
N SER A 214 -23.54 -18.36 -3.71
CA SER A 214 -23.25 -16.94 -4.02
C SER A 214 -21.90 -16.51 -3.44
N ILE A 215 -21.17 -15.71 -4.21
CA ILE A 215 -20.02 -14.97 -3.69
C ILE A 215 -20.53 -13.60 -3.29
N ASN A 216 -20.55 -13.32 -1.99
CA ASN A 216 -20.82 -11.98 -1.46
C ASN A 216 -19.51 -11.18 -1.50
N PRO A 217 -19.33 -10.24 -2.44
CA PRO A 217 -18.06 -9.54 -2.60
C PRO A 217 -17.79 -8.65 -1.39
N ILE A 218 -16.56 -8.73 -0.86
CA ILE A 218 -16.10 -7.75 0.13
C ILE A 218 -16.09 -6.35 -0.44
N THR A 219 -16.32 -5.36 0.43
CA THR A 219 -16.73 -4.06 -0.07
C THR A 219 -16.23 -2.83 0.69
N ASN A 220 -16.41 -1.66 0.06
CA ASN A 220 -16.11 -0.33 0.60
C ASN A 220 -14.61 -0.08 0.86
N HIS A 221 -13.76 -0.64 0.01
CA HIS A 221 -12.31 -0.50 0.14
C HIS A 221 -11.78 0.78 -0.53
N VAL A 222 -10.66 1.29 -0.02
CA VAL A 222 -9.95 2.42 -0.64
C VAL A 222 -8.47 2.10 -0.75
N VAL A 223 -7.90 2.26 -1.95
CA VAL A 223 -6.45 2.29 -2.18
C VAL A 223 -6.11 3.67 -2.72
N ASN A 224 -5.48 4.52 -1.90
CA ASN A 224 -5.26 5.93 -2.23
C ASN A 224 -3.80 6.33 -2.00
N GLY A 225 -3.15 6.85 -3.04
CA GLY A 225 -1.80 7.36 -2.97
C GLY A 225 -0.74 6.26 -2.87
N GLY A 226 0.53 6.67 -2.83
CA GLY A 226 1.64 5.76 -2.66
C GLY A 226 2.05 5.03 -3.94
N GLN A 227 2.68 3.87 -3.78
CA GLN A 227 3.31 3.15 -4.89
C GLN A 227 3.35 1.63 -4.69
N ILE A 228 3.23 0.89 -5.79
CA ILE A 228 3.36 -0.57 -5.88
C ILE A 228 4.36 -0.88 -7.00
N ILE A 229 5.62 -1.05 -6.62
CA ILE A 229 6.76 -1.13 -7.54
C ILE A 229 7.43 -2.49 -7.46
N ARG A 230 7.47 -3.18 -8.59
CA ARG A 230 8.20 -4.43 -8.73
C ARG A 230 9.60 -4.15 -9.29
N THR A 231 10.61 -4.70 -8.63
CA THR A 231 11.97 -4.82 -9.17
C THR A 231 12.28 -6.29 -9.35
N VAL A 232 12.78 -6.70 -10.50
CA VAL A 232 13.05 -8.13 -10.76
C VAL A 232 14.50 -8.45 -10.42
N SER A 233 14.71 -9.44 -9.55
CA SER A 233 16.05 -10.00 -9.34
C SER A 233 16.52 -10.74 -10.59
N THR A 234 17.80 -10.62 -10.94
CA THR A 234 18.42 -11.36 -12.06
C THR A 234 18.33 -12.88 -11.88
N THR A 235 18.19 -13.35 -10.64
CA THR A 235 18.09 -14.78 -10.30
C THR A 235 16.65 -15.31 -10.39
N TYR A 236 15.65 -14.44 -10.20
CA TYR A 236 14.23 -14.83 -10.10
C TYR A 236 13.37 -14.04 -11.10
N SER A 237 13.76 -14.11 -12.38
CA SER A 237 13.18 -13.29 -13.46
C SER A 237 12.18 -14.02 -14.36
N GLY A 238 11.92 -15.29 -14.10
CA GLY A 238 10.98 -16.11 -14.88
C GLY A 238 9.51 -15.71 -14.71
N THR A 239 8.68 -16.10 -15.68
CA THR A 239 7.24 -15.79 -15.72
C THR A 239 6.46 -16.43 -14.57
N GLU A 240 6.99 -17.53 -14.05
CA GLU A 240 6.46 -18.31 -12.95
C GLU A 240 6.56 -17.60 -11.58
N TRP A 241 7.32 -16.50 -11.53
CA TRP A 241 7.52 -15.64 -10.37
C TRP A 241 6.75 -14.33 -10.45
N GLU A 242 5.83 -14.20 -11.40
CA GLU A 242 5.05 -12.99 -11.57
C GLU A 242 3.54 -13.26 -11.42
N ASP A 243 2.94 -12.31 -10.74
CA ASP A 243 1.50 -12.10 -10.61
C ASP A 243 1.24 -10.57 -10.78
N HIS A 244 0.13 -10.06 -10.28
CA HIS A 244 -0.29 -8.67 -10.49
C HIS A 244 0.27 -7.67 -9.48
N GLY A 245 0.31 -6.39 -9.87
CA GLY A 245 0.58 -5.29 -8.95
C GLY A 245 -0.50 -5.16 -7.89
N LEU A 246 -1.73 -4.96 -8.30
CA LEU A 246 -2.93 -5.03 -7.49
C LEU A 246 -3.91 -6.00 -8.13
N TYR A 247 -4.28 -7.05 -7.41
CA TYR A 247 -5.33 -7.97 -7.84
C TYR A 247 -6.61 -7.74 -7.02
N LEU A 248 -7.69 -7.35 -7.70
CA LEU A 248 -9.04 -7.30 -7.14
C LEU A 248 -9.82 -8.52 -7.62
N HIS A 249 -10.23 -9.37 -6.69
CA HIS A 249 -10.93 -10.60 -6.99
C HIS A 249 -12.20 -10.74 -6.14
N ASN A 250 -13.35 -10.59 -6.77
CA ASN A 250 -14.67 -10.61 -6.12
C ASN A 250 -14.79 -9.51 -5.07
N VAL A 251 -14.67 -8.26 -5.51
CA VAL A 251 -14.63 -7.06 -4.67
C VAL A 251 -15.62 -6.03 -5.20
N ALA A 252 -16.42 -5.42 -4.32
CA ALA A 252 -17.40 -4.41 -4.66
C ALA A 252 -17.08 -3.04 -4.06
N ASN A 253 -17.51 -1.93 -4.67
CA ASN A 253 -17.40 -0.57 -4.14
C ASN A 253 -15.96 -0.24 -3.69
N ILE A 254 -15.02 -0.21 -4.64
CA ILE A 254 -13.62 0.09 -4.36
C ILE A 254 -13.11 1.22 -5.24
N THR A 255 -12.39 2.15 -4.61
CA THR A 255 -11.68 3.24 -5.31
C THR A 255 -10.17 3.03 -5.24
N VAL A 256 -9.52 3.02 -6.41
CA VAL A 256 -8.07 3.06 -6.56
C VAL A 256 -7.69 4.42 -7.14
N THR A 257 -6.98 5.25 -6.38
CA THR A 257 -6.67 6.62 -6.80
C THR A 257 -5.25 7.07 -6.44
N GLY A 258 -4.57 7.77 -7.35
CA GLY A 258 -3.28 8.39 -7.04
C GLY A 258 -2.13 7.41 -6.78
N VAL A 259 -2.25 6.16 -7.21
CA VAL A 259 -1.23 5.12 -6.99
C VAL A 259 -0.27 5.08 -8.17
N THR A 260 1.02 4.90 -7.90
CA THR A 260 2.01 4.59 -8.95
C THR A 260 2.27 3.09 -9.01
N PHE A 261 2.05 2.48 -10.18
CA PHE A 261 2.42 1.11 -10.51
C PHE A 261 3.63 1.14 -11.44
N ASP A 262 4.63 0.30 -11.16
CA ASP A 262 5.88 0.28 -11.92
C ASP A 262 6.52 -1.12 -11.92
N GLY A 263 7.05 -1.55 -13.06
CA GLY A 263 7.85 -2.78 -13.21
C GLY A 263 7.06 -4.09 -13.36
N TRP A 264 5.79 -4.04 -13.77
CA TRP A 264 4.91 -5.20 -13.93
C TRP A 264 4.85 -5.64 -15.41
N SER A 265 4.81 -6.92 -15.76
CA SER A 265 4.73 -7.29 -17.18
C SER A 265 3.37 -7.01 -17.82
N ASP A 266 3.24 -7.13 -19.13
CA ASP A 266 1.98 -7.05 -19.89
C ASP A 266 1.32 -8.42 -20.12
N ARG A 267 1.82 -9.44 -19.43
CA ARG A 267 1.30 -10.81 -19.58
C ARG A 267 -0.01 -11.00 -18.84
N PRO A 268 -0.78 -12.05 -19.14
CA PRO A 268 -1.98 -12.40 -18.37
C PRO A 268 -1.74 -12.65 -16.88
N SER A 269 -0.49 -12.95 -16.50
CA SER A 269 -0.01 -13.10 -15.13
C SER A 269 0.77 -11.88 -14.61
N GLY A 270 0.79 -10.76 -15.35
CA GLY A 270 1.37 -9.47 -14.94
C GLY A 270 0.30 -8.38 -14.97
N HIS A 271 0.66 -7.13 -15.21
CA HIS A 271 -0.13 -5.89 -15.16
C HIS A 271 -0.11 -5.22 -13.78
N GLY A 272 -0.15 -3.89 -13.81
CA GLY A 272 -0.25 -3.08 -12.60
C GLY A 272 -1.54 -3.36 -11.85
N ILE A 273 -2.68 -3.52 -12.54
CA ILE A 273 -3.95 -3.89 -11.90
C ILE A 273 -4.64 -5.01 -12.68
N LYS A 274 -5.19 -5.99 -11.96
CA LYS A 274 -6.14 -6.96 -12.47
C LYS A 274 -7.49 -6.87 -11.76
N LEU A 275 -8.55 -6.91 -12.55
CA LEU A 275 -9.93 -7.00 -12.11
C LEU A 275 -10.51 -8.37 -12.47
N LYS A 276 -11.19 -9.02 -11.52
CA LYS A 276 -11.97 -10.25 -11.74
C LYS A 276 -13.16 -10.31 -10.78
N GLY A 277 -14.38 -10.40 -11.32
CA GLY A 277 -15.60 -10.45 -10.53
C GLY A 277 -15.85 -9.20 -9.70
N VAL A 278 -15.46 -8.03 -10.20
CA VAL A 278 -15.54 -6.79 -9.44
C VAL A 278 -16.83 -6.03 -9.71
N GLN A 279 -17.33 -5.27 -8.73
CA GLN A 279 -18.54 -4.47 -8.88
C GLN A 279 -18.28 -3.03 -8.40
N ASN A 280 -18.78 -2.02 -9.10
CA ASN A 280 -18.64 -0.62 -8.69
C ASN A 280 -17.18 -0.24 -8.38
N VAL A 281 -16.30 -0.37 -9.37
CA VAL A 281 -14.86 -0.08 -9.24
C VAL A 281 -14.51 1.23 -9.92
N GLU A 282 -13.91 2.16 -9.18
CA GLU A 282 -13.34 3.39 -9.75
C GLU A 282 -11.81 3.33 -9.71
N ILE A 283 -11.15 3.47 -10.86
CA ILE A 283 -9.68 3.59 -10.97
C ILE A 283 -9.36 4.93 -11.61
N ARG A 284 -8.72 5.83 -10.86
CA ARG A 284 -8.43 7.18 -11.36
C ARG A 284 -7.14 7.80 -10.93
N SER A 285 -6.67 8.79 -11.68
CA SER A 285 -5.52 9.62 -11.31
C SER A 285 -4.26 8.82 -10.93
N SER A 286 -4.15 7.58 -11.43
CA SER A 286 -3.04 6.66 -11.14
C SER A 286 -2.06 6.65 -12.30
N THR A 287 -0.82 6.27 -12.02
CA THR A 287 0.27 6.25 -13.00
C THR A 287 0.80 4.84 -13.17
N PHE A 288 0.94 4.40 -14.42
CA PHE A 288 1.48 3.10 -14.82
C PHE A 288 2.75 3.33 -15.63
N LYS A 289 3.88 2.85 -15.11
CA LYS A 289 5.23 3.02 -15.68
C LYS A 289 5.88 1.67 -15.93
N ASN A 290 6.87 1.66 -16.83
CA ASN A 290 7.74 0.53 -17.15
C ASN A 290 7.01 -0.81 -17.07
N ILE A 291 6.21 -1.04 -18.10
CA ILE A 291 5.46 -2.27 -18.35
C ILE A 291 4.19 -2.44 -17.46
N GLY A 292 3.10 -2.96 -18.05
CA GLY A 292 1.90 -3.45 -17.35
C GLY A 292 0.81 -2.41 -17.02
N GLY A 293 -0.29 -2.42 -17.78
CA GLY A 293 -1.43 -1.51 -17.58
C GLY A 293 -2.53 -2.07 -16.66
N ILE A 294 -3.78 -2.01 -17.12
CA ILE A 294 -4.94 -2.62 -16.43
C ILE A 294 -5.44 -3.79 -17.27
N ILE A 295 -5.69 -4.93 -16.62
CA ILE A 295 -6.36 -6.08 -17.22
C ILE A 295 -7.69 -6.37 -16.53
N ILE A 296 -8.77 -6.43 -17.31
CA ILE A 296 -10.10 -6.85 -16.87
C ILE A 296 -10.30 -8.28 -17.36
N ARG A 297 -10.51 -9.21 -16.44
CA ARG A 297 -10.66 -10.63 -16.76
C ARG A 297 -12.00 -11.13 -16.27
N GLU A 298 -12.78 -11.65 -17.20
CA GLU A 298 -13.99 -12.40 -16.87
C GLU A 298 -13.64 -13.78 -16.31
N ALA A 299 -14.50 -14.35 -15.46
CA ALA A 299 -14.42 -15.77 -15.13
C ALA A 299 -15.45 -16.58 -15.91
N SER A 300 -15.17 -17.88 -16.07
CA SER A 300 -16.03 -18.82 -16.81
C SER A 300 -17.28 -19.25 -16.04
N ASN A 301 -17.43 -18.80 -14.79
CA ASN A 301 -18.55 -19.11 -13.91
C ASN A 301 -19.36 -17.82 -13.64
N TRP A 302 -20.69 -17.96 -13.58
CA TRP A 302 -21.68 -16.90 -13.36
C TRP A 302 -21.49 -16.08 -12.06
N GLU A 303 -20.56 -16.49 -11.18
CA GLU A 303 -20.35 -15.89 -9.86
C GLU A 303 -19.33 -14.74 -9.86
N ASP A 304 -18.45 -14.63 -10.85
CA ASP A 304 -17.39 -13.60 -10.90
C ASP A 304 -17.63 -12.60 -12.05
N VAL A 305 -18.79 -11.94 -12.06
CA VAL A 305 -19.14 -10.92 -13.08
C VAL A 305 -18.47 -9.59 -12.76
N ASN A 306 -17.86 -8.98 -13.78
CA ASN A 306 -17.37 -7.60 -13.70
C ASN A 306 -18.50 -6.64 -14.03
N ASP A 307 -18.82 -5.70 -13.14
CA ASP A 307 -19.91 -4.75 -13.36
C ASP A 307 -19.57 -3.35 -12.84
N HIS A 308 -20.05 -2.32 -13.53
CA HIS A 308 -19.87 -0.93 -13.15
C HIS A 308 -18.40 -0.54 -12.88
N ILE A 309 -17.56 -0.64 -13.90
CA ILE A 309 -16.15 -0.25 -13.84
C ILE A 309 -15.97 1.14 -14.47
N TRP A 310 -15.27 2.05 -13.78
CA TRP A 310 -14.94 3.38 -14.28
C TRP A 310 -13.45 3.64 -14.18
N ILE A 311 -12.76 3.70 -15.33
CA ILE A 311 -11.32 3.93 -15.44
C ILE A 311 -11.09 5.29 -16.08
N HIS A 312 -10.60 6.26 -15.31
CA HIS A 312 -10.45 7.63 -15.82
C HIS A 312 -9.30 8.45 -15.29
N ASN A 313 -8.85 9.43 -16.08
CA ASN A 313 -7.78 10.36 -15.71
C ASN A 313 -6.47 9.67 -15.28
N ASN A 314 -6.18 8.46 -15.78
CA ASN A 314 -4.93 7.75 -15.50
C ASN A 314 -3.86 8.08 -16.55
N SER A 315 -2.60 7.89 -16.18
CA SER A 315 -1.45 8.03 -17.09
C SER A 315 -0.76 6.69 -17.26
N PHE A 316 -0.54 6.29 -18.51
CA PHE A 316 0.16 5.07 -18.86
C PHE A 316 1.33 5.38 -19.79
N GLU A 317 2.53 4.92 -19.45
CA GLU A 317 3.74 5.16 -20.24
C GLU A 317 3.86 4.18 -21.41
N ASP A 318 3.75 2.87 -21.16
CA ASP A 318 4.08 1.85 -22.16
C ASP A 318 2.92 0.88 -22.51
N TYR A 319 1.87 0.80 -21.69
CA TYR A 319 0.78 -0.18 -21.87
C TYR A 319 -0.58 0.45 -21.60
N GLY A 320 -1.66 -0.17 -22.06
CA GLY A 320 -2.99 0.41 -21.97
C GLY A 320 -3.95 -0.35 -21.07
N ILE A 321 -5.19 -0.48 -21.53
CA ILE A 321 -6.29 -1.07 -20.76
C ILE A 321 -6.87 -2.18 -21.62
N ASN A 322 -6.80 -3.41 -21.12
CA ASN A 322 -7.21 -4.58 -21.87
C ASN A 322 -8.34 -5.29 -21.13
N ALA A 323 -9.46 -5.53 -21.79
CA ALA A 323 -10.46 -6.48 -21.34
C ALA A 323 -10.36 -7.77 -22.16
N PHE A 324 -10.29 -8.90 -21.47
CA PHE A 324 -10.27 -10.22 -22.08
C PHE A 324 -11.45 -11.03 -21.55
N GLY A 325 -12.50 -11.12 -22.35
CA GLY A 325 -13.62 -12.02 -22.10
C GLY A 325 -13.41 -13.46 -22.55
N ILE A 326 -14.26 -14.34 -22.00
CA ILE A 326 -14.44 -15.74 -22.43
C ILE A 326 -15.82 -15.83 -23.08
N SER A 327 -15.91 -16.46 -24.26
CA SER A 327 -17.20 -16.68 -24.93
C SER A 327 -18.21 -17.41 -24.03
N GLY A 328 -19.32 -16.76 -23.65
CA GLY A 328 -20.38 -17.35 -22.81
C GLY A 328 -21.63 -16.45 -22.67
N PRO A 329 -22.78 -16.98 -22.22
CA PRO A 329 -24.05 -16.24 -22.21
C PRO A 329 -24.19 -15.31 -20.98
N ALA A 330 -24.45 -14.02 -21.27
CA ALA A 330 -25.03 -12.99 -20.40
C ALA A 330 -24.28 -12.64 -19.09
N ILE A 331 -23.26 -11.79 -19.20
CA ILE A 331 -22.57 -11.10 -18.09
C ILE A 331 -22.83 -9.59 -18.15
N ARG A 332 -23.41 -8.99 -17.12
CA ARG A 332 -23.72 -7.54 -17.15
C ARG A 332 -22.44 -6.75 -16.85
N GLU A 333 -21.84 -6.15 -17.86
CA GLU A 333 -20.58 -5.43 -17.74
C GLU A 333 -20.73 -3.96 -18.11
N SER A 334 -21.16 -3.08 -17.20
CA SER A 334 -21.11 -1.64 -17.50
C SER A 334 -19.67 -1.11 -17.33
N ILE A 335 -18.96 -0.79 -18.42
CA ILE A 335 -17.56 -0.30 -18.38
C ILE A 335 -17.44 1.09 -19.01
N VAL A 336 -16.83 2.03 -18.28
CA VAL A 336 -16.47 3.36 -18.81
C VAL A 336 -14.95 3.55 -18.75
N ILE A 337 -14.34 3.78 -19.91
CA ILE A 337 -12.93 4.15 -20.03
C ILE A 337 -12.85 5.56 -20.60
N GLU A 338 -12.41 6.54 -19.82
CA GLU A 338 -12.35 7.90 -20.32
C GLU A 338 -11.21 8.78 -19.81
N LYS A 339 -10.81 9.78 -20.61
CA LYS A 339 -9.86 10.81 -20.20
C LYS A 339 -8.50 10.25 -19.72
N ASN A 340 -8.16 9.03 -20.11
CA ASN A 340 -6.86 8.44 -19.84
C ASN A 340 -5.81 8.96 -20.84
N ASN A 341 -4.56 9.06 -20.39
CA ASN A 341 -3.41 9.39 -21.22
C ASN A 341 -2.55 8.14 -21.41
N ILE A 342 -2.56 7.56 -22.61
CA ILE A 342 -1.93 6.28 -22.92
C ILE A 342 -0.82 6.53 -23.95
N ARG A 343 0.44 6.55 -23.50
CA ARG A 343 1.61 6.93 -24.33
C ARG A 343 2.29 5.79 -25.07
N GLY A 344 1.99 4.54 -24.76
CA GLY A 344 2.67 3.40 -25.38
C GLY A 344 1.83 2.13 -25.56
N GLY A 345 0.53 2.14 -25.23
CA GLY A 345 -0.31 0.95 -25.28
C GLY A 345 -1.70 1.16 -25.85
N THR A 346 -2.46 0.07 -25.93
CA THR A 346 -3.77 -0.01 -26.60
C THR A 346 -4.91 -0.02 -25.60
N ILE A 347 -6.06 0.55 -25.95
CA ILE A 347 -7.33 0.21 -25.30
C ILE A 347 -7.93 -0.95 -26.09
N GLU A 348 -8.04 -2.13 -25.49
CA GLU A 348 -8.52 -3.34 -26.16
C GLU A 348 -9.78 -3.89 -25.49
N LEU A 349 -10.88 -4.01 -26.25
CA LEU A 349 -12.16 -4.60 -25.82
C LEU A 349 -12.72 -5.51 -26.94
N LYS A 350 -12.10 -6.67 -27.21
CA LYS A 350 -12.38 -7.49 -28.41
C LYS A 350 -13.43 -8.58 -28.26
N ASN A 351 -13.49 -9.21 -27.10
CA ASN A 351 -14.31 -10.41 -26.89
C ASN A 351 -15.61 -10.13 -26.13
N GLU A 352 -15.82 -8.87 -25.77
CA GLU A 352 -16.90 -8.44 -24.89
C GLU A 352 -18.27 -8.43 -25.60
N ALA A 353 -19.36 -8.35 -24.84
CA ALA A 353 -20.71 -8.19 -25.37
C ALA A 353 -21.06 -6.68 -25.48
N PRO A 354 -21.13 -6.09 -26.69
CA PRO A 354 -21.23 -4.64 -26.84
C PRO A 354 -22.42 -3.99 -26.13
N SER A 355 -23.59 -4.65 -26.13
CA SER A 355 -24.78 -4.13 -25.45
C SER A 355 -24.59 -4.03 -23.94
N GLN A 356 -23.83 -4.95 -23.35
CA GLN A 356 -23.59 -5.01 -21.91
C GLN A 356 -22.57 -3.94 -21.51
N ILE A 357 -21.48 -3.82 -22.28
CA ILE A 357 -20.49 -2.72 -22.16
C ILE A 357 -21.15 -1.35 -22.17
N ASN A 358 -22.20 -1.16 -22.98
CA ASN A 358 -22.89 0.12 -23.13
C ASN A 358 -23.93 0.42 -22.06
N ASP A 359 -24.22 -0.51 -21.15
CA ASP A 359 -25.19 -0.31 -20.07
C ASP A 359 -24.83 0.94 -19.24
N PHE A 360 -25.84 1.54 -18.61
CA PHE A 360 -25.64 2.78 -17.85
C PHE A 360 -24.74 2.53 -16.64
N ASN A 361 -23.60 3.21 -16.62
CA ASN A 361 -22.67 3.18 -15.51
C ASN A 361 -23.05 4.25 -14.48
N THR A 362 -23.60 3.81 -13.35
CA THR A 362 -24.00 4.70 -12.25
C THR A 362 -22.83 5.45 -11.61
N LEU A 363 -21.62 4.88 -11.56
CA LEU A 363 -20.44 5.59 -11.04
C LEU A 363 -20.03 6.75 -11.93
N ALA A 364 -19.99 6.51 -13.24
CA ALA A 364 -19.65 7.55 -14.22
C ALA A 364 -20.84 8.45 -14.60
N ASN A 365 -22.06 8.09 -14.15
CA ASN A 365 -23.32 8.72 -14.49
C ASN A 365 -23.54 8.88 -16.01
N LYS A 366 -23.24 7.84 -16.79
CA LYS A 366 -23.41 7.81 -18.25
C LYS A 366 -23.40 6.39 -18.80
N ALA A 367 -23.79 6.23 -20.08
CA ALA A 367 -23.65 4.96 -20.79
C ALA A 367 -22.18 4.51 -20.83
N GLY A 368 -21.95 3.21 -20.66
CA GLY A 368 -20.64 2.60 -20.83
C GLY A 368 -20.08 2.76 -22.24
N GLY A 369 -18.76 2.58 -22.39
CA GLY A 369 -18.01 2.84 -23.61
C GLY A 369 -16.64 3.50 -23.38
N VAL A 370 -15.98 3.85 -24.48
CA VAL A 370 -14.63 4.42 -24.50
C VAL A 370 -14.68 5.87 -25.00
N TYR A 371 -14.31 6.84 -24.17
CA TYR A 371 -14.56 8.26 -24.45
C TYR A 371 -13.37 9.17 -24.13
N ASN A 372 -13.08 10.16 -24.98
CA ASN A 372 -12.14 11.25 -24.64
C ASN A 372 -10.74 10.80 -24.17
N ASN A 373 -10.28 9.61 -24.56
CA ASN A 373 -8.94 9.15 -24.22
C ASN A 373 -7.93 9.77 -25.19
N CYS A 374 -6.76 10.10 -24.64
CA CYS A 374 -5.57 10.49 -25.36
C CYS A 374 -4.70 9.26 -25.52
N THR A 375 -4.51 8.77 -26.74
CA THR A 375 -3.67 7.60 -27.02
C THR A 375 -2.65 7.93 -28.11
N SER A 376 -1.43 7.41 -27.98
CA SER A 376 -0.44 7.39 -29.07
C SER A 376 -0.49 6.08 -29.88
N ALA A 377 -1.24 5.08 -29.41
CA ALA A 377 -1.43 3.79 -30.06
C ALA A 377 -2.91 3.55 -30.42
N MET A 378 -3.25 2.30 -30.76
CA MET A 378 -4.57 1.94 -31.27
C MET A 378 -5.66 1.91 -30.17
N ILE A 379 -6.91 2.10 -30.59
CA ILE A 379 -8.10 1.71 -29.84
C ILE A 379 -8.73 0.57 -30.63
N ASP A 380 -8.72 -0.61 -30.04
CA ASP A 380 -9.11 -1.85 -30.69
C ASP A 380 -10.30 -2.45 -29.93
N ILE A 381 -11.48 -1.97 -30.31
CA ILE A 381 -12.74 -2.29 -29.62
C ILE A 381 -13.70 -2.98 -30.57
N LYS A 382 -14.50 -3.90 -30.04
CA LYS A 382 -15.53 -4.60 -30.79
C LYS A 382 -16.60 -3.64 -31.31
N SER A 383 -17.05 -3.89 -32.53
CA SER A 383 -18.16 -3.14 -33.14
C SER A 383 -19.40 -3.14 -32.25
N GLY A 384 -20.05 -1.99 -32.13
CA GLY A 384 -21.23 -1.77 -31.28
C GLY A 384 -20.92 -1.20 -29.90
N ILE A 385 -19.66 -1.19 -29.45
CA ILE A 385 -19.28 -0.49 -28.21
C ILE A 385 -19.30 1.02 -28.46
N ASN A 386 -19.92 1.78 -27.55
CA ASN A 386 -19.95 3.24 -27.62
C ASN A 386 -18.52 3.79 -27.61
N ASN A 387 -18.22 4.65 -28.58
CA ASN A 387 -16.89 5.21 -28.76
C ASN A 387 -17.00 6.61 -29.37
N SER A 388 -16.48 7.63 -28.68
CA SER A 388 -16.44 8.98 -29.22
C SER A 388 -15.27 9.79 -28.68
N SER A 389 -14.83 10.75 -29.49
CA SER A 389 -13.87 11.80 -29.09
C SER A 389 -12.52 11.28 -28.58
N ASN A 390 -12.14 10.05 -28.91
CA ASN A 390 -10.80 9.54 -28.63
C ASN A 390 -9.80 10.10 -29.65
N GLY A 391 -8.71 10.69 -29.17
CA GLY A 391 -7.72 11.35 -29.99
C GLY A 391 -6.42 10.56 -30.08
N ILE A 392 -5.98 10.30 -31.31
CA ILE A 392 -4.63 9.81 -31.61
C ILE A 392 -3.69 11.03 -31.60
N ASN A 393 -2.56 10.97 -30.89
CA ASN A 393 -1.57 12.06 -30.78
C ASN A 393 -2.10 13.34 -30.12
N CYS A 394 -2.95 13.23 -29.12
CA CYS A 394 -3.30 14.37 -28.28
C CYS A 394 -2.03 14.97 -27.68
N THR A 395 -1.81 16.27 -27.90
CA THR A 395 -0.66 17.02 -27.39
C THR A 395 -0.53 16.76 -25.89
N ILE A 396 0.52 16.04 -25.53
CA ILE A 396 0.77 15.60 -24.16
C ILE A 396 1.10 16.85 -23.35
N SER A 397 0.11 17.47 -22.72
CA SER A 397 0.41 18.15 -21.47
C SER A 397 0.67 17.03 -20.48
N LEU A 398 1.93 16.64 -20.36
CA LEU A 398 2.44 16.11 -19.10
C LEU A 398 1.79 16.94 -17.98
N SER A 399 1.34 16.30 -16.90
CA SER A 399 0.95 17.03 -15.68
C SER A 399 2.00 18.12 -15.51
N VAL A 400 1.59 19.36 -15.73
CA VAL A 400 2.54 20.48 -15.88
C VAL A 400 3.43 20.51 -14.62
N ASN A 401 2.87 20.04 -13.51
CA ASN A 401 3.52 19.87 -12.23
C ASN A 401 4.73 18.92 -12.28
N ASP A 402 4.63 17.71 -12.81
CA ASP A 402 5.76 16.76 -12.68
C ASP A 402 6.97 17.09 -13.56
N ILE A 403 6.78 17.73 -14.72
CA ILE A 403 7.93 18.28 -15.47
C ILE A 403 8.56 19.46 -14.72
N LEU A 404 7.74 20.36 -14.16
CA LEU A 404 8.21 21.58 -13.50
C LEU A 404 9.12 21.31 -12.31
N PHE A 405 9.06 20.12 -11.72
CA PHE A 405 9.91 19.76 -10.58
C PHE A 405 10.87 18.58 -10.85
N LYS A 406 10.90 18.01 -12.08
CA LYS A 406 11.67 16.79 -12.42
C LYS A 406 13.18 16.89 -12.18
N ASN A 407 13.74 18.10 -12.30
CA ASN A 407 15.18 18.34 -12.20
C ASN A 407 15.60 19.06 -10.92
N ILE A 408 14.69 19.22 -9.95
CA ILE A 408 15.02 19.91 -8.71
C ILE A 408 15.66 18.94 -7.73
N ARG A 409 16.81 19.31 -7.18
CA ARG A 409 17.52 18.54 -6.16
C ARG A 409 17.58 19.32 -4.87
N VAL A 410 17.30 18.64 -3.76
CA VAL A 410 17.35 19.22 -2.42
C VAL A 410 18.30 18.37 -1.59
N TYR A 411 19.40 18.96 -1.11
CA TYR A 411 20.48 18.20 -0.47
C TYR A 411 21.32 19.05 0.52
N PRO A 412 22.03 18.42 1.46
CA PRO A 412 21.87 17.02 1.84
C PRO A 412 20.51 16.78 2.52
N ASN A 413 20.07 15.53 2.57
CA ASN A 413 18.91 15.11 3.34
C ASN A 413 19.17 13.68 3.86
N PRO A 414 19.43 13.47 5.16
CA PRO A 414 19.34 14.45 6.25
C PRO A 414 20.36 15.61 6.16
N LEU A 415 20.02 16.76 6.74
CA LEU A 415 20.89 17.93 6.83
C LEU A 415 21.26 18.27 8.28
N ASN A 416 22.44 18.87 8.45
CA ASN A 416 22.83 19.50 9.70
C ASN A 416 22.28 20.91 9.77
N ASN A 417 22.94 21.92 9.21
CA ASN A 417 22.43 23.30 9.26
C ASN A 417 22.45 24.00 7.90
N GLN A 418 22.70 23.28 6.83
CA GLN A 418 22.78 23.82 5.48
C GLN A 418 21.83 23.07 4.56
N LEU A 419 20.91 23.80 3.93
CA LEU A 419 19.98 23.30 2.94
C LEU A 419 20.37 23.85 1.57
N ASN A 420 20.72 22.97 0.64
CA ASN A 420 20.97 23.35 -0.75
C ASN A 420 19.79 22.95 -1.62
N ILE A 421 19.43 23.83 -2.53
CA ILE A 421 18.37 23.64 -3.52
C ILE A 421 18.96 23.96 -4.88
N ASP A 422 19.04 22.95 -5.74
CA ASP A 422 19.42 23.08 -7.15
C ASP A 422 18.13 22.99 -7.98
N LEU A 423 17.70 24.12 -8.54
CA LEU A 423 16.50 24.21 -9.37
C LEU A 423 16.76 23.73 -10.82
N GLY A 424 18.01 23.41 -11.16
CA GLY A 424 18.42 23.08 -12.52
C GLY A 424 18.12 24.21 -13.51
N ASN A 425 17.69 23.86 -14.72
CA ASN A 425 17.24 24.82 -15.73
C ASN A 425 15.75 25.17 -15.62
N ASN A 426 15.11 24.93 -14.47
CA ASN A 426 13.65 25.08 -14.32
C ASN A 426 13.26 26.44 -13.73
N HIS A 427 13.15 27.44 -14.61
CA HIS A 427 13.00 28.88 -14.28
C HIS A 427 11.62 29.32 -13.76
N ARG A 428 10.76 28.40 -13.32
CA ARG A 428 9.34 28.70 -13.03
C ARG A 428 8.97 28.68 -11.54
N ILE A 429 9.92 28.35 -10.66
CA ILE A 429 9.72 28.47 -9.20
C ILE A 429 9.84 29.94 -8.82
N ASN A 430 8.83 30.48 -8.12
CA ASN A 430 8.83 31.86 -7.65
C ASN A 430 8.89 31.98 -6.11
N LYS A 431 8.66 30.88 -5.38
CA LYS A 431 8.64 30.89 -3.92
C LYS A 431 9.13 29.57 -3.33
N ILE A 432 9.85 29.69 -2.22
CA ILE A 432 10.34 28.59 -1.39
C ILE A 432 9.92 28.83 0.05
N GLU A 433 9.31 27.83 0.68
CA GLU A 433 8.92 27.86 2.08
C GLU A 433 9.41 26.62 2.81
N LEU A 434 10.04 26.78 3.96
CA LEU A 434 10.34 25.67 4.87
C LEU A 434 9.38 25.77 6.05
N VAL A 435 8.67 24.70 6.36
CA VAL A 435 7.72 24.61 7.48
C VAL A 435 8.00 23.41 8.35
N ASN A 436 7.65 23.46 9.64
CA ASN A 436 7.68 22.29 10.51
C ASN A 436 6.40 21.45 10.40
N LEU A 437 6.33 20.34 11.14
CA LEU A 437 5.17 19.43 11.19
C LEU A 437 3.85 20.11 11.60
N ASN A 438 3.93 21.19 12.37
CA ASN A 438 2.75 21.96 12.81
C ASN A 438 2.38 23.07 11.81
N GLY A 439 3.02 23.12 10.64
CA GLY A 439 2.82 24.16 9.63
C GLY A 439 3.47 25.51 9.96
N LYS A 440 4.26 25.61 11.04
CA LYS A 440 4.98 26.86 11.38
C LYS A 440 6.03 27.17 10.33
N LEU A 441 5.96 28.36 9.76
CA LEU A 441 6.90 28.88 8.79
C LEU A 441 8.27 29.18 9.43
N ILE A 442 9.32 28.65 8.81
CA ILE A 442 10.72 28.78 9.24
C ILE A 442 11.50 29.67 8.28
N LEU A 443 11.35 29.40 6.98
CA LEU A 443 11.99 30.12 5.90
C LEU A 443 10.93 30.46 4.86
N ASN A 444 10.97 31.69 4.34
CA ASN A 444 10.18 32.11 3.19
C ASN A 444 11.06 32.96 2.28
N LYS A 445 11.19 32.54 1.02
CA LYS A 445 12.06 33.20 0.05
C LYS A 445 11.38 33.25 -1.31
N SER A 446 11.24 34.45 -1.86
CA SER A 446 10.91 34.63 -3.28
C SER A 446 12.13 34.42 -4.16
N ILE A 447 11.94 33.75 -5.29
CA ILE A 447 12.99 33.31 -6.23
C ILE A 447 12.96 34.19 -7.48
N LYS A 448 14.15 34.62 -7.93
CA LYS A 448 14.31 35.37 -9.19
C LYS A 448 14.70 34.43 -10.32
N SER A 449 14.52 34.85 -11.57
CA SER A 449 14.73 34.03 -12.78
C SER A 449 16.12 33.40 -12.87
N ASP A 450 17.14 34.01 -12.26
CA ASP A 450 18.55 33.62 -12.39
C ASP A 450 19.05 32.74 -11.23
N ASP A 451 18.22 32.51 -10.20
CA ASP A 451 18.59 31.74 -9.01
C ASP A 451 18.55 30.22 -9.29
N LYS A 452 19.52 29.70 -10.03
CA LYS A 452 19.57 28.26 -10.40
C LYS A 452 19.97 27.35 -9.23
N LYS A 453 20.83 27.83 -8.34
CA LYS A 453 21.32 27.10 -7.15
C LYS A 453 21.35 28.01 -5.96
N MET A 454 20.86 27.53 -4.83
CA MET A 454 20.79 28.29 -3.59
C MET A 454 21.26 27.45 -2.43
N SER A 455 21.84 28.14 -1.44
CA SER A 455 22.25 27.55 -0.17
C SER A 455 21.71 28.39 0.97
N PHE A 456 21.02 27.76 1.90
CA PHE A 456 20.44 28.40 3.07
C PHE A 456 21.12 27.87 4.33
N ASN A 457 21.76 28.78 5.06
CA ASN A 457 22.25 28.51 6.42
C ASN A 457 21.11 28.66 7.42
N LEU A 458 20.76 27.55 8.08
CA LEU A 458 19.64 27.44 8.99
C LEU A 458 20.02 27.63 10.47
N ASN A 459 21.29 27.90 10.79
CA ASN A 459 21.76 28.09 12.19
C ASN A 459 20.93 29.12 12.96
N LYS A 460 20.58 30.24 12.32
CA LYS A 460 19.80 31.33 12.94
C LYS A 460 18.35 30.95 13.29
N HIS A 461 17.86 29.82 12.75
CA HIS A 461 16.50 29.35 12.98
C HIS A 461 16.39 28.35 14.12
N GLN A 462 17.52 27.93 14.73
CA GLN A 462 17.58 27.02 15.88
C GLN A 462 16.69 25.78 15.72
N LEU A 463 16.79 25.13 14.56
CA LEU A 463 15.95 23.99 14.23
C LEU A 463 16.31 22.78 15.10
N SER A 464 15.32 22.27 15.82
CA SER A 464 15.41 20.98 16.50
C SER A 464 15.51 19.84 15.49
N SER A 465 16.16 18.74 15.87
CA SER A 465 16.17 17.50 15.10
C SER A 465 14.74 17.02 14.82
N GLY A 466 14.46 16.59 13.59
CA GLY A 466 13.11 16.21 13.19
C GLY A 466 12.80 16.40 11.71
N VAL A 467 11.51 16.27 11.37
CA VAL A 467 11.01 16.36 10.00
C VAL A 467 10.46 17.76 9.71
N TYR A 468 10.80 18.28 8.54
CA TYR A 468 10.34 19.54 7.99
C TYR A 468 9.85 19.34 6.56
N PHE A 469 9.05 20.26 6.04
CA PHE A 469 8.59 20.25 4.66
C PHE A 469 9.08 21.50 3.94
N LEU A 470 9.76 21.29 2.82
CA LEU A 470 10.18 22.34 1.91
C LEU A 470 9.21 22.40 0.75
N ASN A 471 8.45 23.48 0.66
CA ASN A 471 7.47 23.74 -0.36
C ASN A 471 8.08 24.64 -1.45
N LEU A 472 8.08 24.17 -2.69
CA LEU A 472 8.48 24.95 -3.86
C LEU A 472 7.23 25.29 -4.67
N SER A 473 6.97 26.57 -4.89
CA SER A 473 5.78 27.03 -5.60
C SER A 473 6.11 27.78 -6.88
N THR A 474 5.24 27.64 -7.88
CA THR A 474 5.21 28.41 -9.12
C THR A 474 4.16 29.52 -9.11
N GLY A 475 3.48 29.72 -7.98
CA GLY A 475 2.30 30.58 -7.84
C GLY A 475 0.99 29.92 -8.29
N LYS A 476 1.07 28.87 -9.13
CA LYS A 476 -0.09 28.05 -9.52
C LYS A 476 -0.11 26.71 -8.81
N THR A 477 1.07 26.10 -8.61
CA THR A 477 1.20 24.77 -8.02
C THR A 477 2.40 24.69 -7.09
N THR A 478 2.33 23.76 -6.13
CA THR A 478 3.33 23.62 -5.06
C THR A 478 3.75 22.16 -4.94
N LYS A 479 5.06 21.90 -4.90
CA LYS A 479 5.64 20.58 -4.59
C LYS A 479 6.34 20.62 -3.25
N SER A 480 6.07 19.62 -2.42
CA SER A 480 6.62 19.51 -1.07
C SER A 480 7.72 18.44 -1.04
N PHE A 481 8.87 18.79 -0.47
CA PHE A 481 9.99 17.88 -0.22
C PHE A 481 10.11 17.65 1.27
N LYS A 482 10.18 16.38 1.70
CA LYS A 482 10.44 16.04 3.10
C LYS A 482 11.92 16.27 3.40
N ILE A 483 12.20 17.02 4.45
CA ILE A 483 13.55 17.36 4.92
C ILE A 483 13.74 16.78 6.32
N ILE A 484 14.88 16.13 6.56
CA ILE A 484 15.25 15.53 7.85
C ILE A 484 16.41 16.35 8.41
N LYS A 485 16.24 16.90 9.62
CA LYS A 485 17.27 17.59 10.39
C LYS A 485 17.82 16.63 11.44
N ASN A 486 19.13 16.39 11.42
CA ASN A 486 19.84 15.62 12.45
C ASN A 486 20.01 16.42 13.73
#